data_AF-A0A2D0PXF6-F1
#
_entry.id   AF-A0A2D0PXF6-F1
#
_cell.length_a   1.000
_cell.length_b   1.000
_cell.length_c   1.000
_cell.angle_alpha   90.00
_cell.angle_beta   90.00
_cell.angle_gamma   90.00
#
_symmetry.space_group_name_H-M   'P 1'
#
loop_
_entity.id
_entity.type
_entity.pdbx_description
1 polymer ?
#
loop_
_entity_poly.entity_id
_entity_poly.type
_entity_poly.pdbx_seq_one_letter_code
_entity_poly.pdbx_strand_id
1 'polypeptide(L)'
;MNRKRSLISDTFRVKKGKFGADSDIGNHEDEEGPCDVKATLQYLMTLFPRKLFDDSLPPIVYKHQLYSLLSDRTLVDKQLNELRDKGELLMFQLGFDTDTFALVFTEDYRAKVLAEQMGKDTRVTVEKFLDKVLPSCSGLSFSKCQMLQEFLFTDSEITQLMKSGVLTVRDAGSWWLSIPNSGRFTKYFIQGRKAVLGMVKKSKYNEILKADLEGRRTKSQVRFDIKYHIHDIIGAELVECIQTTSGTLLRFVDT
;
A
#
# COMPACT_ATOMS: atom_id res chain seq x y z
N MET A 1 -46.11 -10.29 13.50
CA MET A 1 -45.13 -9.20 13.41
C MET A 1 -43.90 -9.57 14.21
N ASN A 2 -42.77 -9.91 13.58
CA ASN A 2 -41.44 -9.55 14.08
C ASN A 2 -40.36 -9.82 13.02
N ARG A 3 -39.49 -8.82 12.89
CA ARG A 3 -38.58 -8.54 11.78
C ARG A 3 -37.42 -9.55 11.73
N LYS A 4 -37.26 -10.25 10.61
CA LYS A 4 -36.00 -10.91 10.24
C LYS A 4 -34.99 -9.83 9.81
N ARG A 5 -33.89 -9.70 10.54
CA ARG A 5 -32.72 -8.89 10.14
C ARG A 5 -31.97 -9.63 9.03
N SER A 6 -31.98 -9.06 7.84
CA SER A 6 -31.03 -9.37 6.77
C SER A 6 -29.72 -8.61 7.04
N LEU A 7 -28.59 -9.32 7.03
CA LEU A 7 -27.24 -8.75 6.93
C LEU A 7 -26.54 -9.51 5.81
N ILE A 8 -26.70 -9.02 4.58
CA ILE A 8 -25.82 -9.32 3.46
C ILE A 8 -25.33 -7.95 2.99
N SER A 9 -24.08 -7.64 3.30
CA SER A 9 -23.39 -6.44 2.85
C SER A 9 -22.82 -6.69 1.47
N ASP A 10 -23.66 -6.56 0.44
CA ASP A 10 -23.25 -6.43 -0.95
C ASP A 10 -23.05 -4.94 -1.26
N THR A 11 -21.87 -4.39 -0.97
CA THR A 11 -21.51 -3.01 -1.35
C THR A 11 -20.03 -2.87 -1.71
N PHE A 12 -19.43 -3.84 -2.40
CA PHE A 12 -18.18 -3.60 -3.14
C PHE A 12 -18.18 -4.42 -4.42
N ARG A 13 -18.84 -3.89 -5.45
CA ARG A 13 -18.62 -4.28 -6.84
C ARG A 13 -18.19 -3.03 -7.61
N VAL A 14 -16.88 -2.87 -7.75
CA VAL A 14 -16.28 -1.91 -8.67
C VAL A 14 -16.67 -2.33 -10.08
N LYS A 15 -17.55 -1.54 -10.73
CA LYS A 15 -17.79 -1.68 -12.17
C LYS A 15 -16.72 -0.85 -12.89
N LYS A 16 -15.87 -1.54 -13.66
CA LYS A 16 -14.97 -0.95 -14.66
C LYS A 16 -15.77 -0.06 -15.61
N GLY A 17 -15.67 1.26 -15.42
CA GLY A 17 -16.13 2.24 -16.40
C GLY A 17 -15.11 2.33 -17.53
N LYS A 18 -15.46 1.82 -18.71
CA LYS A 18 -14.84 2.25 -19.96
C LYS A 18 -15.28 3.69 -20.20
N PHE A 19 -14.36 4.64 -20.19
CA PHE A 19 -14.56 5.94 -20.84
C PHE A 19 -13.43 6.18 -21.84
N GLY A 20 -13.87 6.61 -23.03
CA GLY A 20 -13.09 6.66 -24.25
C GLY A 20 -12.09 7.80 -24.28
N ALA A 21 -11.17 7.65 -25.22
CA ALA A 21 -10.23 8.65 -25.67
C ALA A 21 -10.96 9.97 -26.02
N ASP A 22 -10.50 11.06 -25.41
CA ASP A 22 -10.08 12.28 -26.08
C ASP A 22 -9.77 13.33 -25.01
N SER A 23 -8.48 13.60 -24.81
CA SER A 23 -8.02 14.87 -24.25
C SER A 23 -6.68 15.17 -24.88
N ASP A 24 -6.74 16.21 -25.73
CA ASP A 24 -5.64 16.76 -26.50
C ASP A 24 -4.40 17.05 -25.66
N ILE A 25 -3.28 16.70 -26.28
CA ILE A 25 -1.92 16.89 -25.82
C ILE A 25 -1.59 18.39 -25.91
N GLY A 26 -1.27 18.98 -24.75
CA GLY A 26 -0.74 20.34 -24.64
C GLY A 26 0.50 20.32 -23.76
N ASN A 27 1.66 20.22 -24.39
CA ASN A 27 2.99 20.26 -23.79
C ASN A 27 3.20 21.45 -22.85
N HIS A 28 3.71 21.20 -21.65
CA HIS A 28 4.71 22.08 -21.04
C HIS A 28 5.75 21.23 -20.29
N GLU A 29 6.99 21.52 -20.64
CA GLU A 29 8.24 20.89 -20.25
C GLU A 29 8.50 21.07 -18.75
N ASP A 30 8.40 19.99 -17.99
CA ASP A 30 9.22 19.77 -16.79
C ASP A 30 10.08 18.56 -17.11
N GLU A 31 11.39 18.67 -16.90
CA GLU A 31 12.43 17.72 -17.28
C GLU A 31 12.07 16.24 -17.00
N GLU A 32 11.51 15.56 -18.00
CA GLU A 32 11.36 14.10 -18.01
C GLU A 32 12.71 13.46 -18.36
N GLY A 33 13.64 13.56 -17.40
CA GLY A 33 14.65 12.51 -17.26
C GLY A 33 13.93 11.16 -17.08
N PRO A 34 14.52 10.03 -17.49
CA PRO A 34 13.84 8.73 -17.45
C PRO A 34 13.23 8.53 -16.07
N CYS A 35 11.89 8.55 -16.02
CA CYS A 35 11.14 8.55 -14.77
C CYS A 35 11.49 7.29 -13.98
N ASP A 36 12.42 7.43 -13.04
CA ASP A 36 12.90 6.29 -12.28
C ASP A 36 11.83 5.96 -11.23
N VAL A 37 11.04 4.91 -11.51
CA VAL A 37 10.04 4.41 -10.57
C VAL A 37 10.70 4.10 -9.23
N LYS A 38 11.97 3.68 -9.23
CA LYS A 38 12.74 3.44 -8.01
C LYS A 38 12.98 4.74 -7.23
N ALA A 39 13.37 5.83 -7.88
CA ALA A 39 13.54 7.13 -7.24
C ALA A 39 12.21 7.68 -6.70
N THR A 40 11.13 7.52 -7.46
CA THR A 40 9.77 7.94 -7.04
C THR A 40 9.30 7.14 -5.83
N LEU A 41 9.54 5.83 -5.84
CA LEU A 41 9.24 4.95 -4.72
C LEU A 41 10.07 5.34 -3.47
N GLN A 42 11.37 5.59 -3.65
CA GLN A 42 12.24 6.07 -2.57
C GLN A 42 11.74 7.39 -1.97
N TYR A 43 11.34 8.34 -2.81
CA TYR A 43 10.74 9.59 -2.37
C TYR A 43 9.48 9.34 -1.52
N LEU A 44 8.54 8.52 -2.00
CA LEU A 44 7.32 8.18 -1.23
C LEU A 44 7.66 7.51 0.11
N MET A 45 8.72 6.69 0.16
CA MET A 45 9.20 6.08 1.41
C MET A 45 9.81 7.08 2.39
N THR A 46 10.36 8.22 1.92
CA THR A 46 10.82 9.29 2.83
C THR A 46 9.66 10.00 3.54
N LEU A 47 8.48 10.03 2.90
CA LEU A 47 7.26 10.60 3.49
C LEU A 47 6.66 9.70 4.58
N PHE A 48 7.12 8.46 4.70
CA PHE A 48 6.63 7.52 5.70
C PHE A 48 7.10 7.93 7.11
N PRO A 49 6.19 8.14 8.07
CA PRO A 49 6.54 8.60 9.42
C PRO A 49 7.07 7.43 10.27
N ARG A 50 8.33 7.04 10.05
CA ARG A 50 8.98 5.91 10.75
C ARG A 50 8.93 6.04 12.28
N LYS A 51 9.12 7.26 12.79
CA LYS A 51 9.07 7.62 14.22
C LYS A 51 7.72 7.32 14.89
N LEU A 52 6.63 7.30 14.12
CA LEU A 52 5.30 7.05 14.68
C LEU A 52 5.11 5.58 15.10
N PHE A 53 5.90 4.70 14.53
CA PHE A 53 5.82 3.25 14.75
C PHE A 53 6.99 2.75 15.59
N ASP A 54 7.71 3.62 16.30
CA ASP A 54 8.91 3.26 17.06
C ASP A 54 9.92 2.47 16.20
N ASP A 55 10.01 2.79 14.90
CA ASP A 55 10.82 2.08 13.92
C ASP A 55 10.52 0.57 13.79
N SER A 56 9.37 0.09 14.28
CA SER A 56 8.96 -1.32 14.20
C SER A 56 8.48 -1.75 12.81
N LEU A 57 8.05 -0.80 11.97
CA LEU A 57 7.54 -1.07 10.63
C LEU A 57 8.52 -0.59 9.56
N PRO A 58 8.67 -1.34 8.46
CA PRO A 58 9.38 -0.84 7.29
C PRO A 58 8.55 0.27 6.61
N PRO A 59 9.19 1.12 5.79
CA PRO A 59 8.47 2.09 4.98
C PRO A 59 7.54 1.37 4.02
N ILE A 60 6.24 1.64 4.16
CA ILE A 60 5.20 1.06 3.32
C ILE A 60 4.72 2.14 2.37
N VAL A 61 4.66 1.81 1.09
CA VAL A 61 4.07 2.66 0.04
C VAL A 61 3.06 1.83 -0.73
N TYR A 62 1.89 2.36 -1.03
CA TYR A 62 0.93 1.65 -1.86
C TYR A 62 1.22 1.81 -3.35
N LYS A 63 0.99 0.74 -4.12
CA LYS A 63 1.17 0.72 -5.58
C LYS A 63 0.42 1.87 -6.26
N HIS A 64 -0.81 2.13 -5.84
CA HIS A 64 -1.63 3.20 -6.42
C HIS A 64 -1.08 4.60 -6.15
N GLN A 65 -0.30 4.81 -5.07
CA GLN A 65 0.33 6.10 -4.81
C GLN A 65 1.34 6.48 -5.89
N LEU A 66 1.96 5.50 -6.56
CA LEU A 66 2.87 5.76 -7.68
C LEU A 66 2.12 6.32 -8.89
N TYR A 67 0.87 5.87 -9.13
CA TYR A 67 0.03 6.40 -10.21
C TYR A 67 -0.38 7.86 -10.00
N SER A 68 -0.21 8.41 -8.78
CA SER A 68 -0.41 9.84 -8.53
C SER A 68 0.74 10.70 -9.07
N LEU A 69 1.92 10.13 -9.24
CA LEU A 69 3.14 10.83 -9.65
C LEU A 69 3.53 10.49 -11.09
N LEU A 70 3.20 9.28 -11.54
CA LEU A 70 3.55 8.74 -12.84
C LEU A 70 2.26 8.46 -13.62
N SER A 71 2.13 9.11 -14.77
CA SER A 71 0.99 8.96 -15.67
C SER A 71 0.93 7.57 -16.30
N ASP A 72 2.09 6.98 -16.60
CA ASP A 72 2.20 5.75 -17.37
C ASP A 72 2.12 4.48 -16.51
N ARG A 73 0.88 4.06 -16.20
CA ARG A 73 0.58 2.89 -15.35
C ARG A 73 1.25 1.60 -15.81
N THR A 74 1.38 1.41 -17.12
CA THR A 74 1.97 0.20 -17.70
C THR A 74 3.47 0.16 -17.47
N LEU A 75 4.17 1.28 -17.61
CA LEU A 75 5.60 1.37 -17.31
C LEU A 75 5.87 1.17 -15.82
N VAL A 76 5.06 1.78 -14.95
CA VAL A 76 5.15 1.57 -13.49
C VAL A 76 5.01 0.09 -13.15
N ASP A 77 3.99 -0.58 -13.68
CA ASP A 77 3.75 -2.00 -13.42
C ASP A 77 4.88 -2.88 -13.94
N LYS A 78 5.42 -2.57 -15.13
CA LYS A 78 6.56 -3.28 -15.69
C LYS A 78 7.80 -3.14 -14.81
N GLN A 79 8.17 -1.92 -14.42
CA GLN A 79 9.35 -1.67 -13.59
C GLN A 79 9.20 -2.25 -12.17
N LEU A 80 8.00 -2.19 -11.57
CA LEU A 80 7.73 -2.84 -10.30
C LEU A 80 7.87 -4.36 -10.38
N ASN A 81 7.40 -4.97 -11.47
CA ASN A 81 7.60 -6.40 -11.71
C ASN A 81 9.08 -6.73 -11.90
N GLU A 82 9.85 -5.91 -12.63
CA GLU A 82 11.31 -6.10 -12.78
C GLU A 82 12.05 -6.02 -11.44
N LEU A 83 11.69 -5.06 -10.57
CA LEU A 83 12.26 -4.95 -9.22
C LEU A 83 11.88 -6.13 -8.32
N ARG A 84 10.66 -6.64 -8.48
CA ARG A 84 10.19 -7.84 -7.78
C ARG A 84 10.92 -9.09 -8.28
N ASP A 85 11.14 -9.22 -9.58
CA ASP A 85 11.82 -10.36 -10.19
C ASP A 85 13.32 -10.37 -9.84
N LYS A 86 13.92 -9.19 -9.60
CA LYS A 86 15.26 -9.04 -9.00
C LYS A 86 15.30 -9.37 -7.49
N GLY A 87 14.16 -9.53 -6.83
CA GLY A 87 14.06 -9.75 -5.39
C GLY A 87 14.35 -8.51 -4.53
N GLU A 88 14.39 -7.31 -5.13
CA GLU A 88 14.63 -6.05 -4.41
C GLU A 88 13.36 -5.52 -3.73
N LEU A 89 12.18 -5.88 -4.26
CA LEU A 89 10.90 -5.36 -3.83
C LEU A 89 9.90 -6.47 -3.47
N LEU A 90 9.24 -6.31 -2.33
CA LEU A 90 8.17 -7.19 -1.86
C LEU A 90 6.82 -6.48 -1.95
N MET A 91 5.81 -7.27 -2.32
CA MET A 91 4.42 -6.81 -2.39
C MET A 91 3.61 -7.48 -1.27
N PHE A 92 2.73 -6.72 -0.63
CA PHE A 92 1.89 -7.17 0.48
C PHE A 92 0.44 -6.76 0.27
N GLN A 93 -0.49 -7.61 0.68
CA GLN A 93 -1.92 -7.26 0.69
C GLN A 93 -2.29 -6.66 2.06
N LEU A 94 -2.19 -5.33 2.19
CA LEU A 94 -2.52 -4.61 3.42
C LEU A 94 -3.97 -4.10 3.38
N GLY A 95 -4.89 -5.06 3.49
CA GLY A 95 -6.31 -4.95 3.85
C GLY A 95 -7.04 -3.65 3.54
N PHE A 96 -7.55 -3.52 2.30
CA PHE A 96 -8.65 -2.62 1.90
C PHE A 96 -9.44 -3.18 0.72
N ASP A 97 -8.70 -3.68 -0.25
CA ASP A 97 -9.20 -4.19 -1.51
C ASP A 97 -8.34 -5.39 -1.91
N THR A 98 -8.87 -6.29 -2.73
CA THR A 98 -8.08 -7.39 -3.30
C THR A 98 -7.02 -6.89 -4.28
N ASP A 99 -7.23 -5.69 -4.82
CA ASP A 99 -6.39 -5.14 -5.88
C ASP A 99 -5.41 -4.05 -5.38
N THR A 100 -5.42 -3.76 -4.08
CA THR A 100 -4.50 -2.78 -3.47
C THR A 100 -3.29 -3.48 -2.86
N PHE A 101 -2.14 -3.27 -3.49
CA PHE A 101 -0.86 -3.81 -3.02
C PHE A 101 -0.01 -2.73 -2.36
N ALA A 102 0.59 -3.09 -1.24
CA ALA A 102 1.64 -2.34 -0.59
C ALA A 102 3.02 -2.84 -1.05
N LEU A 103 3.97 -1.93 -1.18
CA LEU A 103 5.32 -2.13 -1.67
C LEU A 103 6.29 -1.81 -0.54
N VAL A 104 7.29 -2.68 -0.35
CA VAL A 104 8.36 -2.52 0.64
C VAL A 104 9.64 -3.10 0.07
N PHE A 105 10.79 -2.45 0.28
CA PHE A 105 12.08 -3.02 -0.10
C PHE A 105 12.40 -4.27 0.74
N THR A 106 12.96 -5.29 0.09
CA THR A 106 13.33 -6.55 0.73
C THR A 106 14.34 -6.34 1.87
N GLU A 107 15.30 -5.44 1.69
CA GLU A 107 16.32 -5.11 2.70
C GLU A 107 15.68 -4.50 3.96
N ASP A 108 14.83 -3.49 3.78
CA ASP A 108 14.11 -2.83 4.87
C ASP A 108 13.20 -3.83 5.58
N TYR A 109 12.48 -4.68 4.84
CA TYR A 109 11.64 -5.72 5.43
C TYR A 109 12.46 -6.69 6.28
N ARG A 110 13.58 -7.22 5.74
CA ARG A 110 14.45 -8.16 6.45
C ARG A 110 14.99 -7.55 7.74
N ALA A 111 15.52 -6.32 7.67
CA ALA A 111 16.06 -5.63 8.84
C ALA A 111 15.01 -5.45 9.95
N LYS A 112 13.77 -5.07 9.57
CA LYS A 112 12.68 -4.83 10.54
C LYS A 112 12.13 -6.11 11.14
N VAL A 113 11.94 -7.14 10.34
CA VAL A 113 11.49 -8.44 10.84
C VAL A 113 12.52 -9.02 11.81
N LEU A 114 13.81 -8.95 11.50
CA LEU A 114 14.87 -9.41 12.41
C LEU A 114 14.89 -8.60 13.71
N ALA A 115 14.73 -7.27 13.65
CA ALA A 115 14.66 -6.42 14.82
C ALA A 115 13.46 -6.78 15.73
N GLU A 116 12.30 -7.09 15.14
CA GLU A 116 11.11 -7.48 15.89
C GLU A 116 11.18 -8.89 16.51
N GLN A 117 11.98 -9.77 15.92
CA GLN A 117 12.22 -11.12 16.46
C GLN A 117 13.34 -11.16 17.51
N MET A 118 13.99 -10.03 17.84
CA MET A 118 14.98 -9.99 18.91
C MET A 118 14.35 -10.40 20.25
N GLY A 119 14.79 -11.54 20.79
CA GLY A 119 14.33 -12.08 22.08
C GLY A 119 13.14 -13.04 22.02
N LYS A 120 12.69 -13.46 20.82
CA LYS A 120 11.60 -14.44 20.66
C LYS A 120 12.13 -15.80 20.20
N ASP A 121 11.55 -16.88 20.71
CA ASP A 121 11.86 -18.26 20.30
C ASP A 121 11.54 -18.55 18.82
N THR A 122 10.71 -17.70 18.19
CA THR A 122 10.35 -17.78 16.78
C THR A 122 11.43 -17.28 15.83
N ARG A 123 12.51 -16.68 16.35
CA ARG A 123 13.58 -16.06 15.55
C ARG A 123 14.23 -17.01 14.56
N VAL A 124 14.62 -18.21 14.99
CA VAL A 124 15.32 -19.20 14.14
C VAL A 124 14.47 -19.58 12.93
N THR A 125 13.18 -19.80 13.16
CA THR A 125 12.21 -20.13 12.11
C THR A 125 12.02 -18.98 11.13
N VAL A 126 11.97 -17.75 11.64
CA VAL A 126 11.84 -16.54 10.81
C VAL A 126 13.10 -16.28 9.99
N GLU A 127 14.30 -16.42 10.57
CA GLU A 127 15.57 -16.32 9.84
C GLU A 127 15.65 -17.34 8.70
N LYS A 128 15.32 -18.61 8.99
CA LYS A 128 15.22 -19.68 7.97
C LYS A 128 14.21 -19.34 6.87
N PHE A 129 13.08 -18.71 7.21
CA PHE A 129 12.09 -18.24 6.24
C PHE A 129 12.62 -17.11 5.37
N LEU A 130 13.27 -16.10 5.97
CA LEU A 130 13.83 -14.98 5.24
C LEU A 130 14.93 -15.42 4.27
N ASP A 131 15.76 -16.40 4.65
CA ASP A 131 16.87 -16.86 3.81
C ASP A 131 16.43 -17.84 2.71
N LYS A 132 15.42 -18.67 2.96
CA LYS A 132 14.96 -19.66 1.97
C LYS A 132 13.84 -19.16 1.06
N VAL A 133 12.90 -18.40 1.61
CA VAL A 133 11.64 -18.07 0.92
C VAL A 133 11.73 -16.75 0.16
N LEU A 134 12.33 -15.71 0.75
CA LEU A 134 12.44 -14.41 0.07
C LEU A 134 13.25 -14.47 -1.24
N PRO A 135 14.39 -15.19 -1.33
CA PRO A 135 15.14 -15.27 -2.58
C PRO A 135 14.48 -16.18 -3.62
N SER A 136 13.74 -17.19 -3.17
CA SER A 136 13.20 -18.25 -4.04
C SER A 136 11.80 -17.95 -4.54
N CYS A 137 11.06 -17.06 -3.87
CA CYS A 137 9.67 -16.76 -4.22
C CYS A 137 9.37 -15.26 -4.12
N SER A 138 9.20 -14.65 -5.29
CA SER A 138 8.60 -13.32 -5.48
C SER A 138 7.07 -13.30 -5.31
N GLY A 139 6.47 -14.46 -5.02
CA GLY A 139 5.02 -14.64 -4.88
C GLY A 139 4.48 -14.07 -3.57
N LEU A 140 3.33 -13.39 -3.64
CA LEU A 140 2.61 -12.88 -2.47
C LEU A 140 2.03 -13.99 -1.59
N SER A 141 1.63 -15.12 -2.18
CA SER A 141 0.98 -16.24 -1.49
C SER A 141 1.82 -17.51 -1.50
N PHE A 142 1.76 -18.24 -0.39
CA PHE A 142 2.37 -19.54 -0.20
C PHE A 142 1.29 -20.60 0.02
N SER A 143 1.35 -21.67 -0.77
CA SER A 143 0.50 -22.86 -0.57
C SER A 143 1.15 -23.83 0.42
N LYS A 144 0.33 -24.70 1.04
CA LYS A 144 0.80 -25.77 1.93
C LYS A 144 1.77 -26.71 1.23
N CYS A 145 1.53 -27.03 -0.03
CA CYS A 145 2.45 -27.86 -0.81
C CYS A 145 3.82 -27.18 -0.96
N GLN A 146 3.88 -25.90 -1.32
CA GLN A 146 5.15 -25.16 -1.42
C GLN A 146 5.87 -25.09 -0.07
N MET A 147 5.16 -24.73 1.01
CA MET A 147 5.77 -24.60 2.34
C MET A 147 6.35 -25.93 2.85
N LEU A 148 5.63 -27.04 2.64
CA LEU A 148 6.06 -28.36 3.15
C LEU A 148 7.05 -29.07 2.21
N GLN A 149 6.84 -29.02 0.89
CA GLN A 149 7.64 -29.81 -0.07
C GLN A 149 8.84 -29.05 -0.61
N GLU A 150 8.70 -27.76 -0.90
CA GLU A 150 9.76 -26.95 -1.52
C GLU A 150 10.64 -26.32 -0.46
N PHE A 151 10.03 -25.73 0.57
CA PHE A 151 10.75 -25.02 1.63
C PHE A 151 11.08 -25.88 2.86
N LEU A 152 10.53 -27.09 2.93
CA LEU A 152 10.76 -28.06 4.01
C LEU A 152 10.49 -27.46 5.40
N PHE A 153 9.40 -26.69 5.52
CA PHE A 153 8.88 -26.25 6.81
C PHE A 153 7.97 -27.33 7.41
N THR A 154 7.91 -27.38 8.73
CA THR A 154 6.96 -28.19 9.50
C THR A 154 5.70 -27.38 9.83
N ASP A 155 4.57 -28.05 10.07
CA ASP A 155 3.32 -27.36 10.45
C ASP A 155 3.49 -26.51 11.74
N SER A 156 4.40 -26.91 12.65
CA SER A 156 4.73 -26.15 13.86
C SER A 156 5.51 -24.86 13.54
N GLU A 157 6.49 -24.92 12.64
CA GLU A 157 7.22 -23.75 12.14
C GLU A 157 6.28 -22.79 11.41
N ILE A 158 5.36 -23.28 10.58
CA ILE A 158 4.35 -22.45 9.91
C ILE A 158 3.48 -21.72 10.95
N THR A 159 3.07 -22.44 12.00
CA THR A 159 2.32 -21.83 13.11
C THR A 159 3.13 -20.76 13.84
N GLN A 160 4.44 -20.93 14.00
CA GLN A 160 5.33 -19.91 14.56
C GLN A 160 5.46 -18.68 13.63
N LEU A 161 5.54 -18.88 12.32
CA LEU A 161 5.55 -17.79 11.33
C LEU A 161 4.24 -16.99 11.34
N MET A 162 3.10 -17.66 11.52
CA MET A 162 1.82 -16.98 11.72
C MET A 162 1.79 -16.21 13.05
N LYS A 163 2.25 -16.81 14.15
CA LYS A 163 2.32 -16.14 15.47
C LYS A 163 3.24 -14.91 15.46
N SER A 164 4.31 -14.95 14.66
CA SER A 164 5.23 -13.82 14.49
C SER A 164 4.71 -12.72 13.56
N GLY A 165 3.56 -12.93 12.89
CA GLY A 165 2.95 -11.94 12.00
C GLY A 165 3.60 -11.82 10.63
N VAL A 166 4.47 -12.76 10.26
CA VAL A 166 5.12 -12.85 8.94
C VAL A 166 4.19 -13.49 7.90
N LEU A 167 3.25 -14.33 8.36
CA LEU A 167 2.23 -14.94 7.52
C LEU A 167 0.82 -14.66 8.03
N THR A 168 -0.11 -14.41 7.11
CA THR A 168 -1.55 -14.32 7.37
C THR A 168 -2.32 -15.38 6.60
N VAL A 169 -3.44 -15.87 7.17
CA VAL A 169 -4.27 -16.89 6.50
C VAL A 169 -5.00 -16.26 5.32
N ARG A 170 -4.89 -16.91 4.15
CA ARG A 170 -5.71 -16.61 2.98
C ARG A 170 -6.89 -17.59 2.91
N ASP A 171 -6.56 -18.86 2.71
CA ASP A 171 -7.50 -19.97 2.50
C ASP A 171 -7.00 -21.21 3.24
N ALA A 172 -7.79 -22.29 3.27
CA ALA A 172 -7.38 -23.55 3.87
C ALA A 172 -6.08 -24.08 3.22
N GLY A 173 -4.97 -23.98 3.96
CA GLY A 173 -3.65 -24.37 3.47
C GLY A 173 -3.02 -23.37 2.48
N SER A 174 -3.43 -22.10 2.50
CA SER A 174 -2.74 -21.02 1.78
C SER A 174 -2.58 -19.78 2.66
N TRP A 175 -1.41 -19.16 2.60
CA TRP A 175 -1.05 -18.00 3.42
C TRP A 175 -0.52 -16.86 2.56
N TRP A 176 -0.80 -15.62 2.95
CA TRP A 176 -0.17 -14.43 2.40
C TRP A 176 1.08 -14.06 3.19
N LEU A 177 2.06 -13.51 2.51
CA LEU A 177 3.14 -12.77 3.14
C LEU A 177 2.55 -11.52 3.83
N SER A 178 2.91 -11.30 5.09
CA SER A 178 2.46 -10.14 5.86
C SER A 178 3.61 -9.42 6.55
N ILE A 179 3.35 -8.15 6.85
CA ILE A 179 4.25 -7.34 7.67
C ILE A 179 3.78 -7.46 9.13
N PRO A 180 4.65 -7.89 10.05
CA PRO A 180 4.36 -7.88 11.48
C PRO A 180 3.88 -6.50 11.95
N ASN A 181 2.94 -6.45 12.91
CA ASN A 181 2.36 -5.20 13.44
C ASN A 181 1.70 -4.24 12.43
N SER A 182 1.50 -4.64 11.17
CA SER A 182 0.89 -3.80 10.13
C SER A 182 -0.52 -3.32 10.46
N GLY A 183 -1.25 -4.00 11.35
CA GLY A 183 -2.59 -3.59 11.76
C GLY A 183 -2.66 -2.17 12.36
N ARG A 184 -1.62 -1.73 13.09
CA ARG A 184 -1.54 -0.35 13.60
C ARG A 184 -1.42 0.66 12.45
N PHE A 185 -0.59 0.35 11.46
CA PHE A 185 -0.42 1.15 10.25
C PHE A 185 -1.74 1.24 9.48
N THR A 186 -2.37 0.10 9.17
CA THR A 186 -3.65 0.04 8.45
C THR A 186 -4.72 0.88 9.16
N LYS A 187 -4.82 0.80 10.50
CA LYS A 187 -5.76 1.60 11.28
C LYS A 187 -5.53 3.11 11.12
N TYR A 188 -4.30 3.58 11.33
CA TYR A 188 -3.99 5.00 11.21
C TYR A 188 -4.14 5.49 9.77
N PHE A 189 -3.82 4.65 8.80
CA PHE A 189 -3.93 4.98 7.39
C PHE A 189 -5.39 5.20 6.97
N ILE A 190 -6.31 4.32 7.38
CA ILE A 190 -7.77 4.51 7.16
C ILE A 190 -8.25 5.81 7.77
N GLN A 191 -7.86 6.06 9.02
CA GLN A 191 -8.30 7.23 9.77
C GLN A 191 -7.81 8.51 9.08
N GLY A 192 -6.56 8.52 8.63
CA GLY A 192 -5.96 9.62 7.88
C GLY A 192 -6.64 9.83 6.53
N ARG A 193 -6.82 8.78 5.71
CA ARG A 193 -7.52 8.84 4.42
C ARG A 193 -8.94 9.42 4.59
N LYS A 194 -9.72 8.92 5.56
CA LYS A 194 -11.07 9.43 5.84
C LYS A 194 -11.06 10.89 6.29
N ALA A 195 -10.09 11.29 7.09
CA ALA A 195 -9.96 12.67 7.54
C ALA A 195 -9.61 13.62 6.39
N VAL A 196 -8.67 13.24 5.50
CA VAL A 196 -8.26 14.04 4.34
C VAL A 196 -9.37 14.13 3.31
N LEU A 197 -10.00 13.02 2.94
CA LEU A 197 -11.20 13.04 2.08
C LEU A 197 -12.32 13.86 2.70
N GLY A 198 -12.51 13.77 4.02
CA GLY A 198 -13.46 14.59 4.75
C GLY A 198 -13.14 16.09 4.74
N MET A 199 -11.88 16.49 4.50
CA MET A 199 -11.52 17.90 4.29
C MET A 199 -11.92 18.36 2.89
N VAL A 200 -11.71 17.52 1.87
CA VAL A 200 -12.15 17.79 0.48
C VAL A 200 -13.67 17.84 0.40
N LYS A 201 -14.40 16.90 1.01
CA LYS A 201 -15.87 16.91 1.04
C LYS A 201 -16.50 18.11 1.76
N LYS A 202 -15.74 18.79 2.63
CA LYS A 202 -16.23 19.93 3.41
C LYS A 202 -15.83 21.27 2.80
N SER A 203 -15.01 21.27 1.75
CA SER A 203 -14.66 22.50 1.04
C SER A 203 -15.80 22.95 0.13
N LYS A 204 -15.71 24.18 -0.34
CA LYS A 204 -16.71 24.75 -1.25
C LYS A 204 -16.71 23.92 -2.54
N TYR A 205 -17.90 23.49 -2.98
CA TYR A 205 -18.10 22.66 -4.17
C TYR A 205 -17.40 21.28 -4.13
N ASN A 206 -17.01 20.80 -2.94
CA ASN A 206 -16.21 19.57 -2.78
C ASN A 206 -14.87 19.62 -3.53
N GLU A 207 -14.31 20.82 -3.69
CA GLU A 207 -13.09 21.11 -4.43
C GLU A 207 -12.08 21.84 -3.56
N ILE A 208 -10.80 21.51 -3.68
CA ILE A 208 -9.72 22.20 -2.97
C ILE A 208 -8.44 22.21 -3.80
N LEU A 209 -7.68 23.30 -3.78
CA LEU A 209 -6.35 23.33 -4.39
C LEU A 209 -5.41 22.39 -3.63
N LYS A 210 -4.57 21.64 -4.36
CA LYS A 210 -3.57 20.75 -3.76
C LYS A 210 -2.66 21.50 -2.78
N ALA A 211 -2.19 22.68 -3.15
CA ALA A 211 -1.36 23.54 -2.30
C ALA A 211 -2.06 23.96 -1.00
N ASP A 212 -3.36 24.28 -1.07
CA ASP A 212 -4.16 24.63 0.11
C ASP A 212 -4.35 23.42 1.04
N LEU A 213 -4.51 22.22 0.47
CA LEU A 213 -4.64 21.00 1.24
C LEU A 213 -3.33 20.65 1.95
N GLU A 214 -2.19 20.82 1.29
CA GLU A 214 -0.85 20.66 1.88
C GLU A 214 -0.56 21.66 3.01
N GLY A 215 -1.05 22.90 2.89
CA GLY A 215 -0.88 23.95 3.89
C GLY A 215 -1.81 23.83 5.11
N ARG A 216 -2.83 22.97 5.08
CA ARG A 216 -3.77 22.81 6.21
C ARG A 216 -3.12 22.09 7.38
N ARG A 217 -3.39 22.57 8.60
CA ARG A 217 -2.97 21.87 9.82
C ARG A 217 -3.64 20.49 9.88
N THR A 218 -2.84 19.45 10.04
CA THR A 218 -3.30 18.10 10.33
C THR A 218 -4.15 18.10 11.60
N LYS A 219 -5.35 17.52 11.52
CA LYS A 219 -6.11 17.17 12.74
C LYS A 219 -5.30 16.11 13.49
N SER A 220 -5.37 16.06 14.83
CA SER A 220 -4.60 15.05 15.61
C SER A 220 -4.89 13.59 15.25
N GLN A 221 -5.98 13.35 14.50
CA GLN A 221 -6.37 12.08 13.91
C GLN A 221 -5.51 11.67 12.69
N VAL A 222 -4.93 12.62 11.96
CA VAL A 222 -4.03 12.37 10.83
C VAL A 222 -2.62 12.26 11.38
N ARG A 223 -2.18 11.02 11.55
CA ARG A 223 -0.85 10.69 12.09
C ARG A 223 0.26 10.71 11.02
N PHE A 224 -0.10 10.59 9.74
CA PHE A 224 0.83 10.67 8.62
C PHE A 224 0.94 12.10 8.08
N ASP A 225 1.99 12.36 7.29
CA ASP A 225 2.07 13.57 6.49
C ASP A 225 0.87 13.65 5.54
N ILE A 226 0.31 14.86 5.37
CA ILE A 226 -0.77 15.11 4.42
C ILE A 226 -0.34 14.75 3.01
N LYS A 227 0.92 15.00 2.65
CA LYS A 227 1.45 14.66 1.31
C LYS A 227 1.32 13.17 1.00
N TYR A 228 1.58 12.31 1.99
CA TYR A 228 1.41 10.86 1.84
C TYR A 228 -0.05 10.48 1.56
N HIS A 229 -1.00 11.15 2.23
CA HIS A 229 -2.43 10.94 1.99
C HIS A 229 -2.95 11.60 0.70
N ILE A 230 -2.32 12.67 0.21
CA ILE A 230 -2.66 13.28 -1.07
C ILE A 230 -2.34 12.32 -2.22
N HIS A 231 -1.13 11.74 -2.22
CA HIS A 231 -0.78 10.72 -3.22
C HIS A 231 -1.67 9.48 -3.15
N ASP A 232 -2.11 9.15 -1.93
CA ASP A 232 -3.05 8.07 -1.70
C ASP A 232 -4.44 8.31 -2.33
N ILE A 233 -5.07 9.45 -2.05
CA ILE A 233 -6.41 9.76 -2.57
C ILE A 233 -6.42 9.96 -4.09
N ILE A 234 -5.37 10.56 -4.64
CA ILE A 234 -5.22 10.76 -6.09
C ILE A 234 -4.99 9.40 -6.76
N GLY A 235 -4.04 8.62 -6.24
CA GLY A 235 -3.68 7.32 -6.79
C GLY A 235 -4.82 6.31 -6.75
N ALA A 236 -5.64 6.37 -5.69
CA ALA A 236 -6.83 5.53 -5.53
C ALA A 236 -8.06 6.05 -6.30
N GLU A 237 -7.91 7.08 -7.13
CA GLU A 237 -8.98 7.69 -7.93
C GLU A 237 -10.18 8.16 -7.08
N LEU A 238 -9.96 8.48 -5.81
CA LEU A 238 -11.00 8.99 -4.89
C LEU A 238 -11.26 10.49 -5.10
N VAL A 239 -10.34 11.16 -5.81
CA VAL A 239 -10.44 12.56 -6.21
C VAL A 239 -10.04 12.70 -7.67
N GLU A 240 -10.74 13.59 -8.38
CA GLU A 240 -10.40 14.01 -9.74
C GLU A 240 -9.41 15.18 -9.65
N CYS A 241 -8.35 15.13 -10.46
CA CYS A 241 -7.34 16.18 -10.56
C CYS A 241 -7.62 17.05 -11.78
N ILE A 242 -7.94 18.33 -11.57
CA ILE A 242 -8.24 19.30 -12.62
C ILE A 242 -7.14 20.36 -12.63
N GLN A 243 -6.47 20.54 -13.77
CA GLN A 243 -5.47 21.60 -13.90
C GLN A 243 -6.15 22.95 -14.07
N THR A 244 -5.78 23.91 -13.24
CA THR A 244 -6.28 25.29 -13.30
C THR A 244 -5.10 26.26 -13.37
N THR A 245 -5.38 27.52 -13.73
CA THR A 245 -4.38 28.59 -13.76
C THR A 245 -3.73 28.88 -12.40
N SER A 246 -4.37 28.45 -11.31
CA SER A 246 -3.86 28.57 -9.93
C SER A 246 -3.20 27.29 -9.41
N GLY A 247 -3.04 26.27 -10.26
CA GLY A 247 -2.48 24.97 -9.92
C GLY A 247 -3.51 23.84 -9.97
N THR A 248 -3.13 22.66 -9.45
CA THR A 248 -3.97 21.46 -9.49
C THR A 248 -5.07 21.53 -8.43
N LEU A 249 -6.32 21.43 -8.90
CA LEU A 249 -7.53 21.35 -8.08
C LEU A 249 -7.93 19.88 -7.88
N LEU A 250 -8.27 19.52 -6.65
CA LEU A 250 -8.75 18.19 -6.27
C LEU A 250 -10.26 18.27 -6.03
N ARG A 251 -11.05 17.56 -6.84
CA ARG A 251 -12.50 17.43 -6.69
C ARG A 251 -12.84 16.06 -6.13
N PHE A 252 -13.71 15.99 -5.12
CA PHE A 252 -14.18 14.71 -4.61
C PHE A 252 -15.08 13.99 -5.63
N VAL A 253 -14.85 12.69 -5.85
CA VAL A 253 -15.68 11.84 -6.71
C VAL A 253 -16.68 11.08 -5.82
N ASP A 254 -17.97 11.40 -5.91
CA ASP A 254 -19.02 10.59 -5.27
C ASP A 254 -19.17 9.27 -6.03
N THR A 255 -18.57 8.21 -5.46
CA THR A 255 -18.78 6.80 -5.82
C THR A 255 -19.97 6.20 -5.11
#